data_AF-A0A1Z9E9U5-F1
#
_entry.id   AF-A0A1Z9E9U5-F1
#
_cell.length_a   1.000
_cell.length_b   1.000
_cell.length_c   1.000
_cell.angle_alpha   90.00
_cell.angle_beta   90.00
_cell.angle_gamma   90.00
#
_symmetry.space_group_name_H-M   'P 1'
#
loop_
_entity.id
_entity.type
_entity.pdbx_description
1 polymer ?
#
loop_
_entity_poly.entity_id
_entity_poly.type
_entity_poly.pdbx_seq_one_letter_code
_entity_poly.pdbx_strand_id
1 'polypeptide(L)'
;MIQLESNSMEKMTKFFYIVDHYVPFPSSEYGGIWNVIAEDDDECFDLITSADDGDFNSQYYGHLRENILKSRTYALAENIDSKIVEEFTT
;
A
#
# COMPACT_ATOMS: atom_id res chain seq x y z
N MET A 1 -6.02 -35.59 27.38
CA MET A 1 -6.04 -34.85 26.11
C MET A 1 -6.19 -33.39 26.46
N ILE A 2 -5.14 -32.59 26.28
CA ILE A 2 -5.23 -31.14 26.42
C ILE A 2 -5.38 -30.64 24.99
N GLN A 3 -6.55 -30.14 24.63
CA GLN A 3 -6.72 -29.40 23.38
C GLN A 3 -5.92 -28.10 23.51
N LEU A 4 -4.79 -28.04 22.79
CA LEU A 4 -4.13 -26.79 22.47
C LEU A 4 -5.06 -26.06 21.50
N GLU A 5 -5.86 -25.13 22.03
CA GLU A 5 -6.56 -24.18 21.19
C GLU A 5 -5.53 -23.45 20.34
N SER A 6 -5.72 -23.52 19.03
CA SER A 6 -4.86 -22.92 18.02
C SER A 6 -4.62 -21.45 18.36
N ASN A 7 -3.36 -21.07 18.48
CA ASN A 7 -2.93 -19.68 18.54
C ASN A 7 -3.52 -18.97 17.32
N SER A 8 -4.61 -18.21 17.52
CA SER A 8 -5.10 -17.32 16.48
C SER A 8 -3.96 -16.34 16.23
N MET A 9 -3.35 -16.42 15.05
CA MET A 9 -2.42 -15.40 14.58
C MET A 9 -3.10 -14.06 14.85
N GLU A 10 -2.56 -13.24 15.76
CA GLU A 10 -3.14 -11.91 16.02
C GLU A 10 -3.16 -11.20 14.67
N LYS A 11 -4.37 -11.06 14.11
CA LYS A 11 -4.52 -10.55 12.76
C LYS A 11 -4.35 -9.04 12.89
N MET A 12 -3.16 -8.57 12.52
CA MET A 12 -2.69 -7.20 12.76
C MET A 12 -3.63 -6.18 12.11
N THR A 13 -3.80 -5.04 12.78
CA THR A 13 -4.72 -3.98 12.33
C THR A 13 -4.24 -3.42 10.99
N LYS A 14 -5.11 -3.45 9.97
CA LYS A 14 -4.83 -2.90 8.65
C LYS A 14 -5.49 -1.53 8.49
N PHE A 15 -4.93 -0.72 7.60
CA PHE A 15 -5.37 0.63 7.28
C PHE A 15 -5.63 0.77 5.78
N PHE A 16 -6.50 1.71 5.43
CA PHE A 16 -6.72 2.14 4.06
C PHE A 16 -5.92 3.42 3.78
N TYR A 17 -4.95 3.31 2.87
CA TYR A 17 -4.08 4.37 2.40
C TYR A 17 -4.62 4.94 1.09
N ILE A 18 -4.65 6.27 0.99
CA ILE A 18 -4.85 6.99 -0.27
C ILE A 18 -3.55 7.72 -0.60
N VAL A 19 -2.75 7.11 -1.47
CA VAL A 19 -1.38 7.54 -1.79
C VAL A 19 -1.36 8.21 -3.16
N ASP A 20 -0.78 9.40 -3.25
CA ASP A 20 -0.58 10.07 -4.53
C ASP A 20 0.48 9.32 -5.36
N HIS A 21 0.26 9.20 -6.67
CA HIS A 21 1.16 8.51 -7.58
C HIS A 21 2.57 9.13 -7.55
N TYR A 22 3.59 8.27 -7.60
CA TYR A 22 4.96 8.61 -7.25
C TYR A 22 5.84 8.96 -8.46
N VAL A 23 5.37 8.68 -9.68
CA VAL A 23 6.07 9.06 -10.91
C VAL A 23 5.73 10.53 -11.23
N PRO A 24 6.74 11.39 -11.45
CA PRO A 24 6.52 12.80 -11.74
C PRO A 24 6.25 13.07 -13.22
N PHE A 25 5.77 14.28 -13.51
CA PHE A 25 5.77 14.84 -14.87
C PHE A 25 7.20 14.93 -15.43
N PRO A 26 7.44 14.61 -16.71
CA PRO A 26 6.48 14.27 -17.76
C PRO A 26 6.21 12.76 -17.91
N SER A 27 6.84 11.91 -17.08
CA SER A 27 6.65 10.45 -17.16
C SER A 27 5.24 10.03 -16.78
N SER A 28 4.61 10.76 -15.85
CA SER A 28 3.18 10.71 -15.56
C SER A 28 2.59 12.11 -15.74
N GLU A 29 1.72 12.29 -16.74
CA GLU A 29 1.27 13.64 -17.14
C GLU A 29 0.29 14.26 -16.12
N TYR A 30 -0.64 13.45 -15.61
CA TYR A 30 -1.68 13.89 -14.67
C TYR A 30 -1.51 13.27 -13.28
N GLY A 31 -0.43 12.52 -13.05
CA GLY A 31 -0.20 11.79 -11.81
C GLY A 31 -1.20 10.64 -11.67
N GLY A 32 -1.74 10.48 -10.46
CA GLY A 32 -2.65 9.40 -10.14
C GLY A 32 -2.81 9.18 -8.65
N ILE A 33 -3.57 8.15 -8.29
CA ILE A 33 -3.83 7.73 -6.91
C ILE A 33 -3.76 6.21 -6.81
N TRP A 34 -3.22 5.74 -5.69
CA TRP A 34 -3.26 4.35 -5.24
C TRP A 34 -4.13 4.25 -3.99
N ASN A 35 -5.15 3.40 -4.05
CA ASN A 35 -5.98 3.03 -2.90
C ASN A 35 -5.51 1.68 -2.40
N VAL A 36 -4.91 1.61 -1.22
CA VAL A 36 -4.20 0.42 -0.72
C VAL A 36 -4.69 0.04 0.67
N ILE A 37 -4.88 -1.26 0.92
CA ILE A 37 -5.04 -1.82 2.26
C ILE A 37 -3.72 -2.46 2.66
N ALA A 38 -3.13 -1.99 3.77
CA ALA A 38 -1.84 -2.45 4.29
C ALA A 38 -1.76 -2.27 5.81
N GLU A 39 -0.82 -2.94 6.45
CA GLU A 39 -0.56 -2.92 7.89
C GLU A 39 0.17 -1.66 8.33
N ASP A 40 1.16 -1.30 7.54
CA ASP A 40 2.09 -0.22 7.81
C ASP A 40 2.60 0.34 6.48
N ASP A 41 3.46 1.35 6.59
CA ASP A 41 4.00 2.06 5.44
C ASP A 41 4.90 1.16 4.57
N ASP A 42 5.57 0.16 5.16
CA ASP A 42 6.47 -0.75 4.44
C ASP A 42 5.66 -1.77 3.63
N GLU A 43 4.61 -2.38 4.19
CA GLU A 43 3.71 -3.25 3.42
C GLU A 43 3.00 -2.46 2.31
N CYS A 44 2.60 -1.20 2.58
CA CYS A 44 2.01 -0.34 1.55
C CYS A 44 3.00 -0.06 0.41
N PHE A 45 4.27 0.18 0.74
CA PHE A 45 5.33 0.37 -0.24
C PHE A 45 5.57 -0.89 -1.07
N ASP A 46 5.69 -2.04 -0.42
CA ASP A 46 5.93 -3.33 -1.07
C ASP A 46 4.80 -3.69 -2.02
N LEU A 47 3.53 -3.45 -1.64
CA LEU A 47 2.38 -3.67 -2.52
C LEU A 47 2.42 -2.82 -3.79
N ILE A 48 2.72 -1.52 -3.68
CA ILE A 48 2.75 -0.61 -4.83
C ILE A 48 3.94 -0.92 -5.74
N THR A 49 5.13 -1.16 -5.18
CA THR A 49 6.33 -1.50 -5.97
C THR A 49 6.21 -2.88 -6.62
N SER A 50 5.53 -3.84 -6.00
CA SER A 50 5.25 -5.15 -6.61
C SER A 50 4.32 -5.06 -7.83
N ALA A 51 3.56 -3.96 -7.98
CA ALA A 51 2.74 -3.68 -9.16
C ALA A 51 3.52 -2.96 -10.27
N ASP A 52 4.74 -2.47 -10.00
CA ASP A 52 5.61 -1.83 -10.98
C ASP A 52 6.37 -2.90 -11.79
N ASP A 53 5.87 -3.22 -12.98
CA ASP A 53 6.40 -4.29 -13.84
C ASP A 53 7.92 -4.18 -14.07
N GLY A 54 8.66 -5.06 -13.38
CA GLY A 54 10.11 -5.16 -13.52
C GLY A 54 10.89 -3.98 -12.92
N ASP A 55 10.34 -3.30 -11.91
CA ASP A 55 10.97 -2.16 -11.22
C ASP A 55 11.31 -0.99 -12.16
N PHE A 56 10.51 -0.81 -13.20
CA PHE A 56 10.70 0.20 -14.24
C PHE A 56 10.77 1.63 -13.70
N ASN A 57 10.04 1.91 -12.62
CA ASN A 57 9.96 3.20 -11.95
C ASN A 57 10.75 3.26 -10.64
N SER A 58 11.67 2.31 -10.40
CA SER A 58 12.48 2.23 -9.18
C SER A 58 13.25 3.50 -8.82
N GLN A 59 13.65 4.32 -9.80
CA GLN A 59 14.25 5.64 -9.56
C GLN A 59 13.36 6.59 -8.76
N TYR A 60 12.04 6.38 -8.74
CA TYR A 60 11.04 7.23 -8.08
C TYR A 60 10.55 6.65 -6.74
N TYR A 61 11.06 5.51 -6.29
CA TYR A 61 10.62 4.87 -5.03
C TYR A 61 10.88 5.74 -3.79
N GLY A 62 11.86 6.65 -3.84
CA GLY A 62 12.03 7.66 -2.79
C GLY A 62 10.82 8.59 -2.65
N HIS A 63 10.22 9.00 -3.77
CA HIS A 63 8.98 9.79 -3.78
C HIS A 63 7.79 8.97 -3.29
N LEU A 64 7.73 7.68 -3.64
CA LEU A 64 6.69 6.79 -3.13
C LEU A 64 6.70 6.73 -1.61
N ARG A 65 7.86 6.55 -0.98
CA ARG A 65 7.98 6.55 0.49
C ARG A 65 7.52 7.87 1.11
N GLU A 66 7.91 8.99 0.52
CA GLU A 66 7.46 10.31 0.98
C GLU A 66 5.95 10.49 0.84
N ASN A 67 5.36 10.01 -0.26
CA ASN A 67 3.92 10.08 -0.51
C ASN A 67 3.13 9.19 0.44
N ILE A 68 3.63 7.99 0.78
CA ILE A 68 3.00 7.10 1.78
C ILE A 68 2.99 7.76 3.15
N LEU A 69 4.11 8.31 3.60
CA LEU A 69 4.21 9.00 4.90
C LEU A 69 3.27 10.20 5.03
N LYS A 70 2.95 10.87 3.92
CA LYS A 70 2.04 12.02 3.86
C LYS A 70 0.61 11.63 3.49
N SER A 71 0.36 10.36 3.20
CA SER A 71 -0.91 9.89 2.67
C SER A 71 -2.04 10.05 3.69
N ARG A 72 -3.27 10.02 3.18
CA ARG A 72 -4.44 9.93 4.05
C ARG A 72 -4.64 8.47 4.43
N THR A 73 -4.62 8.19 5.73
CA THR A 73 -4.72 6.83 6.27
C THR A 73 -5.93 6.70 7.18
N TYR A 74 -6.72 5.65 6.98
CA TYR A 74 -7.94 5.39 7.75
C TYR A 74 -7.91 4.00 8.37
N ALA A 75 -8.26 3.88 9.65
CA ALA A 75 -8.46 2.59 10.29
C ALA A 75 -9.67 1.87 9.66
N LEU A 76 -9.54 0.57 9.41
CA LEU A 76 -10.61 -0.26 8.88
C LEU A 76 -11.52 -0.79 10.00
N ALA A 77 -12.83 -0.85 9.73
CA ALA A 77 -13.80 -1.42 10.67
C ALA A 77 -13.75 -2.96 10.71
N GLU A 78 -13.37 -3.57 9.58
CA GLU A 78 -13.28 -5.02 9.42
C GLU A 78 -11.86 -5.44 9.11
N ASN A 79 -11.58 -6.73 9.30
CA ASN A 79 -10.29 -7.30 8.99
C ASN A 79 -10.22 -7.71 7.51
N ILE A 80 -9.80 -6.78 6.66
CA ILE A 80 -9.64 -6.97 5.23
C ILE A 80 -8.17 -7.31 4.92
N ASP A 81 -7.95 -8.27 4.04
CA ASP A 81 -6.59 -8.67 3.63
C ASP A 81 -5.90 -7.56 2.81
N SER A 82 -4.58 -7.50 2.93
CA SER A 82 -3.75 -6.50 2.25
C SER A 82 -3.85 -6.63 0.73
N LYS A 83 -4.04 -5.50 0.06
CA LYS A 83 -4.16 -5.43 -1.41
C LYS A 83 -4.16 -4.00 -1.91
N ILE A 84 -3.85 -3.82 -3.19
CA ILE A 84 -4.29 -2.65 -3.94
C ILE A 84 -5.80 -2.82 -4.18
N VAL A 85 -6.59 -1.89 -3.66
CA VAL A 85 -8.05 -1.85 -3.86
C VAL A 85 -8.37 -1.33 -5.26
N GLU A 86 -7.71 -0.25 -5.66
CA GLU A 86 -7.83 0.38 -6.96
C GLU A 86 -6.60 1.25 -7.23
N GLU A 87 -6.19 1.32 -8.49
CA GLU A 87 -5.19 2.27 -8.97
C GLU A 87 -5.79 3.09 -10.12
N PHE A 88 -5.44 4.37 -10.17
CA PHE A 88 -5.68 5.21 -11.33
C PHE A 88 -4.43 6.05 -11.55
N THR A 89 -3.65 5.72 -12.58
CA THR A 89 -2.37 6.36 -12.90
C THR A 89 -2.32 6.71 -14.38
N THR A 90 -1.55 7.73 -14.74
CA THR A 90 -1.39 8.23 -16.13
C THR A 90 0.05 8.33 -16.55
#